data_AF-A0A5Q3QC75-F1
#
_entry.id   AF-A0A5Q3QC75-F1
#
_cell.length_a   1.000
_cell.length_b   1.000
_cell.length_c   1.000
_cell.angle_alpha   90.00
_cell.angle_beta   90.00
_cell.angle_gamma   90.00
#
_symmetry.space_group_name_H-M   'P 1'
#
loop_
_entity.id
_entity.type
_entity.pdbx_description
1 polymer ?
#
loop_
_entity_poly.entity_id
_entity_poly.type
_entity_poly.pdbx_seq_one_letter_code
_entity_poly.pdbx_strand_id
1 'polypeptide(L)'
;MEIKVNFGQLSQGASDLQQTSAKIQQELDELESMLKPLVATWEGSAQEAYRAAQAEWDQAAANMQEICAKMGMAVNAANDSYQSGESKNAARFGG
;
A
#
# COMPACT_ATOMS: atom_id res chain seq x y z
N MET A 1 5.43 5.04 27.52
CA MET A 1 4.52 5.68 26.54
C MET A 1 5.07 5.67 25.10
N GLU A 2 6.38 5.53 24.91
CA GLU A 2 7.05 5.54 23.60
C GLU A 2 6.54 4.47 22.60
N ILE A 3 6.29 3.24 23.06
CA ILE A 3 5.81 2.14 22.20
C ILE A 3 4.41 2.43 21.61
N LYS A 4 3.46 2.95 22.40
CA LYS A 4 2.11 3.32 21.91
C LYS A 4 2.16 4.44 20.87
N VAL A 5 3.03 5.43 21.05
CA VAL A 5 3.21 6.54 20.10
C VAL A 5 3.78 6.02 18.78
N ASN A 6 4.78 5.13 18.84
CA ASN A 6 5.38 4.53 17.64
C ASN A 6 4.37 3.69 16.85
N PHE A 7 3.50 2.90 17.51
CA PHE A 7 2.42 2.18 16.83
C PHE A 7 1.40 3.10 16.16
N GLY A 8 1.02 4.21 16.81
CA GLY A 8 0.15 5.21 16.19
C GLY A 8 0.77 5.80 14.92
N GLN A 9 2.07 6.11 14.95
CA GLN A 9 2.80 6.62 13.79
C GLN A 9 2.93 5.58 12.67
N LEU A 10 3.18 4.31 13.01
CA LEU A 10 3.22 3.22 12.03
C LEU A 10 1.86 2.96 11.38
N SER A 11 0.78 2.97 12.17
CA SER A 11 -0.58 2.85 11.64
C SER A 11 -0.95 4.01 10.73
N GLN A 12 -0.55 5.24 11.07
CA GLN A 12 -0.77 6.41 10.23
C GLN A 12 0.00 6.30 8.92
N GLY A 13 1.29 5.93 8.98
CA GLY A 13 2.12 5.75 7.78
C GLY A 13 1.57 4.67 6.84
N ALA A 14 1.04 3.57 7.38
CA ALA A 14 0.38 2.55 6.56
C ALA A 14 -0.89 3.07 5.86
N SER A 15 -1.70 3.87 6.56
CA SER A 15 -2.89 4.52 5.98
C SER A 15 -2.52 5.53 4.89
N ASP A 16 -1.47 6.34 5.12
CA ASP A 16 -0.98 7.33 4.17
C ASP A 16 -0.43 6.67 2.90
N LEU A 17 0.27 5.54 3.03
CA LEU A 17 0.74 4.74 1.90
C LEU A 17 -0.42 4.12 1.12
N GLN A 18 -1.45 3.62 1.81
CA GLN A 18 -2.64 3.08 1.16
C GLN A 18 -3.39 4.15 0.35
N GLN A 19 -3.57 5.35 0.92
CA GLN A 19 -4.19 6.48 0.22
C GLN A 19 -3.36 6.92 -0.99
N THR A 20 -2.04 6.99 -0.83
CA THR A 20 -1.12 7.35 -1.91
C THR A 20 -1.16 6.32 -3.03
N SER A 21 -1.15 5.02 -2.70
CA SER A 21 -1.26 3.93 -3.67
C SER A 21 -2.59 3.98 -4.44
N ALA A 22 -3.71 4.24 -3.75
CA ALA A 22 -5.01 4.40 -4.39
C ALA A 22 -5.05 5.59 -5.35
N LYS A 23 -4.42 6.71 -4.96
CA LYS A 23 -4.31 7.89 -5.81
C LYS A 23 -3.48 7.62 -7.06
N ILE A 24 -2.35 6.92 -6.93
CA ILE A 24 -1.51 6.52 -8.07
C ILE A 24 -2.32 5.64 -9.04
N GLN A 25 -3.06 4.65 -8.53
CA GLN A 25 -3.91 3.81 -9.37
C GLN A 25 -4.93 4.65 -10.16
N GLN A 26 -5.59 5.59 -9.49
CA GLN A 26 -6.55 6.47 -10.15
C GLN A 26 -5.92 7.32 -11.25
N GLU A 27 -4.73 7.90 -11.02
CA GLU A 27 -4.00 8.69 -12.02
C GLU A 27 -3.59 7.82 -13.22
N LEU A 28 -3.19 6.56 -12.99
CA LEU A 28 -2.86 5.60 -14.05
C LEU A 28 -4.09 5.20 -14.87
N ASP A 29 -5.23 4.94 -14.21
CA ASP A 29 -6.49 4.61 -14.87
C ASP A 29 -6.99 5.78 -15.74
N GLU A 30 -6.85 7.01 -15.26
CA GLU A 30 -7.16 8.22 -16.03
C GLU A 30 -6.24 8.36 -17.24
N LEU A 31 -4.94 8.15 -17.06
CA LEU A 31 -3.96 8.17 -18.15
C LEU A 31 -4.29 7.11 -19.20
N GLU A 32 -4.58 5.87 -18.80
CA GLU A 32 -4.97 4.80 -19.71
C GLU A 32 -6.23 5.17 -20.50
N SER A 33 -7.26 5.70 -19.82
CA SER A 33 -8.50 6.13 -20.46
C SER A 33 -8.26 7.22 -21.52
N MET A 34 -7.37 8.18 -21.24
CA MET A 34 -7.00 9.23 -22.20
C MET A 34 -6.19 8.68 -23.38
N LEU A 35 -5.31 7.71 -23.14
CA LEU A 35 -4.45 7.14 -24.17
C LEU A 35 -5.16 6.13 -25.06
N LYS A 36 -6.16 5.41 -24.54
CA LYS A 36 -6.91 4.36 -25.27
C LYS A 36 -7.37 4.76 -26.70
N PRO A 37 -7.97 5.94 -26.95
CA PRO A 37 -8.33 6.35 -28.31
C PRO A 37 -7.11 6.69 -29.19
N LEU A 38 -6.00 7.16 -28.60
CA LEU A 38 -4.77 7.51 -29.32
C LEU A 38 -3.96 6.27 -29.71
N VAL A 39 -3.92 5.25 -28.85
CA VAL A 39 -3.23 3.97 -29.09
C VAL A 39 -3.75 3.29 -30.38
N ALA A 40 -5.03 3.46 -30.70
CA ALA A 40 -5.62 2.95 -31.95
C ALA A 40 -5.04 3.60 -33.21
N THR A 41 -4.44 4.80 -33.09
CA THR A 41 -3.82 5.54 -34.19
C THR A 41 -2.31 5.33 -34.31
N TRP A 42 -1.70 4.67 -33.32
CA TRP A 42 -0.26 4.44 -33.26
C TRP A 42 0.17 3.25 -34.12
N GLU A 43 1.32 3.38 -34.77
CA GLU A 43 1.98 2.28 -35.49
C GLU A 43 2.57 1.25 -34.51
N GLY A 44 2.87 0.04 -35.02
CA GLY A 44 3.17 -1.14 -34.18
C GLY A 44 4.23 -0.94 -33.10
N SER A 45 5.33 -0.22 -33.39
CA SER A 45 6.39 0.02 -32.41
C SER A 45 5.96 0.92 -31.24
N ALA A 46 5.11 1.91 -31.50
CA ALA A 46 4.57 2.79 -30.47
C ALA A 46 3.52 2.06 -29.61
N GLN A 47 2.73 1.15 -30.20
CA GLN A 47 1.84 0.28 -29.43
C GLN A 47 2.59 -0.68 -28.52
N GLU A 48 3.71 -1.26 -28.97
CA GLU A 48 4.57 -2.12 -28.16
C GLU A 48 5.19 -1.36 -26.99
N ALA A 49 5.74 -0.16 -27.24
CA ALA A 49 6.31 0.69 -26.20
C ALA A 49 5.27 1.09 -25.15
N TYR A 50 4.05 1.41 -25.58
CA TYR A 50 2.94 1.70 -24.67
C TYR A 50 2.56 0.49 -23.82
N ARG A 51 2.41 -0.70 -24.41
CA ARG A 51 2.10 -1.93 -23.66
C ARG A 51 3.17 -2.25 -22.63
N ALA A 52 4.45 -2.00 -22.95
CA ALA A 52 5.55 -2.18 -22.02
C ALA A 52 5.46 -1.21 -20.84
N ALA A 53 5.22 0.08 -21.12
CA ALA A 53 5.00 1.09 -20.07
C ALA A 53 3.79 0.74 -19.20
N GLN A 54 2.71 0.26 -19.83
CA GLN A 54 1.50 -0.18 -19.14
C GLN A 54 1.78 -1.30 -18.14
N ALA A 55 2.45 -2.35 -18.60
CA ALA A 55 2.82 -3.46 -17.73
C ALA A 55 3.73 -3.01 -16.57
N GLU A 56 4.64 -2.06 -16.81
CA GLU A 56 5.54 -1.55 -15.78
C GLU A 56 4.79 -0.80 -14.68
N TRP A 57 3.89 0.13 -15.04
CA TRP A 57 3.14 0.88 -14.04
C TRP A 57 2.11 0.00 -13.30
N ASP A 58 1.49 -0.97 -13.99
CA ASP A 58 0.54 -1.90 -13.38
C ASP A 58 1.25 -2.76 -12.31
N GLN A 59 2.44 -3.25 -12.64
CA GLN A 59 3.27 -3.99 -11.69
C GLN A 59 3.69 -3.14 -10.51
N ALA A 60 4.07 -1.88 -10.74
CA ALA A 60 4.45 -0.95 -9.68
C ALA A 60 3.26 -0.67 -8.73
N ALA A 61 2.07 -0.45 -9.28
CA ALA A 61 0.85 -0.25 -8.50
C ALA A 61 0.50 -1.48 -7.65
N ALA A 62 0.56 -2.68 -8.23
CA ALA A 62 0.34 -3.93 -7.51
C ALA A 62 1.35 -4.13 -6.36
N ASN A 63 2.63 -3.85 -6.60
CA ASN A 63 3.67 -3.93 -5.57
C ASN A 63 3.41 -2.96 -4.41
N MET A 64 2.96 -1.73 -4.70
CA MET A 64 2.62 -0.76 -3.67
C MET A 64 1.46 -1.25 -2.79
N GLN A 65 0.42 -1.83 -3.39
CA GLN A 65 -0.70 -2.42 -2.66
C GLN A 65 -0.25 -3.57 -1.75
N GLU A 66 0.62 -4.44 -2.25
CA GLU A 66 1.17 -5.56 -1.47
C GLU A 66 1.99 -5.07 -0.27
N ILE A 67 2.83 -4.04 -0.46
CA ILE A 67 3.61 -3.45 0.62
C ILE A 67 2.69 -2.84 1.68
N CYS A 68 1.65 -2.10 1.28
CA CYS A 68 0.67 -1.53 2.20
C CYS A 68 -0.03 -2.62 3.02
N ALA A 69 -0.45 -3.70 2.38
CA ALA A 69 -1.09 -4.84 3.05
C ALA A 69 -0.14 -5.48 4.07
N LYS A 70 1.12 -5.73 3.70
CA LYS A 70 2.16 -6.26 4.60
C LYS A 70 2.41 -5.36 5.80
N MET A 71 2.47 -4.05 5.59
CA MET A 71 2.63 -3.07 6.69
C MET A 71 1.44 -3.09 7.64
N GLY A 72 0.20 -3.10 7.11
CA GLY A 72 -1.00 -3.20 7.93
C GLY A 72 -1.03 -4.47 8.79
N MET A 73 -0.68 -5.62 8.20
CA MET A 73 -0.56 -6.88 8.94
C MET A 73 0.49 -6.81 10.05
N ALA A 74 1.67 -6.23 9.76
CA ALA A 74 2.75 -6.10 10.74
C ALA A 74 2.34 -5.21 11.92
N VAL A 75 1.66 -4.09 11.66
CA VAL A 75 1.14 -3.18 12.70
C VAL A 75 0.12 -3.90 13.59
N ASN A 76 -0.82 -4.63 13.00
CA ASN A 76 -1.82 -5.39 13.75
C ASN A 76 -1.20 -6.49 14.62
N ALA A 77 -0.28 -7.28 14.05
CA ALA A 77 0.42 -8.34 14.79
C ALA A 77 1.21 -7.80 15.98
N ALA A 78 1.84 -6.62 15.82
CA ALA A 78 2.57 -5.96 16.89
C ALA A 78 1.64 -5.43 17.99
N ASN A 79 0.47 -4.88 17.62
CA ASN A 79 -0.55 -4.46 18.57
C ASN A 79 -1.06 -5.65 19.42
N ASP A 80 -1.39 -6.78 18.78
CA ASP A 80 -1.89 -7.97 19.48
C ASP A 80 -0.85 -8.55 20.44
N SER A 81 0.41 -8.59 20.01
CA SER A 81 1.54 -9.05 20.83
C SER A 81 1.73 -8.16 22.06
N TYR A 82 1.62 -6.84 21.90
CA TYR A 82 1.75 -5.89 22.99
C TYR A 82 0.58 -6.02 23.99
N GLN A 83 -0.66 -6.08 23.52
CA GLN A 83 -1.84 -6.26 24.37
C GLN A 83 -1.78 -7.58 25.16
N SER A 84 -1.35 -8.67 24.50
CA SER A 84 -1.14 -9.96 25.16
C SER A 84 -0.08 -9.87 26.26
N GLY A 85 1.05 -9.22 25.98
CA GLY A 85 2.13 -9.01 26.96
C GLY A 85 1.69 -8.18 28.16
N GLU A 86 1.02 -7.05 27.94
CA GLU A 86 0.48 -6.20 29.01
C GLU A 86 -0.55 -6.96 29.85
N SER A 87 -1.47 -7.71 29.23
CA SER A 87 -2.48 -8.49 29.98
C SER A 87 -1.84 -9.56 30.87
N LYS A 88 -0.78 -10.23 30.39
CA LYS A 88 -0.03 -11.24 31.15
C LYS A 88 0.73 -10.61 32.31
N ASN A 89 1.36 -9.45 32.09
CA ASN A 89 2.05 -8.73 33.15
C ASN A 89 1.06 -8.19 34.19
N ALA A 90 -0.05 -7.58 33.76
CA ALA A 90 -1.10 -7.10 34.65
C ALA A 90 -1.68 -8.24 35.51
N ALA A 91 -1.93 -9.41 34.92
CA ALA A 91 -2.38 -10.60 35.66
C ALA A 91 -1.36 -11.11 36.69
N ARG A 92 -0.07 -10.82 36.49
CA ARG A 92 1.03 -11.27 37.36
C ARG A 92 1.34 -10.29 38.50
N PHE A 93 0.99 -9.01 38.34
CA PHE A 93 1.24 -7.95 39.33
C PHE A 93 -0.04 -7.38 39.96
N GLY A 94 -1.22 -7.75 39.48
CA GLY A 94 -2.53 -7.32 39.98
C GLY A 94 -3.34 -8.40 40.70
N GLY A 95 -2.69 -9.50 41.10
CA GLY A 95 -3.22 -10.55 41.98
C GLY A 95 -2.54 -10.55 43.34
#